data_AF-A0A6P2P8G0-F1
#
_entry.id   AF-A0A6P2P8G0-F1
#
_cell.length_a   1.000
_cell.length_b   1.000
_cell.length_c   1.000
_cell.angle_alpha   90.00
_cell.angle_beta   90.00
_cell.angle_gamma   90.00
#
_symmetry.space_group_name_H-M   'P 1'
#
loop_
_entity.id
_entity.type
_entity.pdbx_description
1 polymer ?
#
loop_
_entity_poly.entity_id
_entity_poly.type
_entity_poly.pdbx_seq_one_letter_code
_entity_poly.pdbx_strand_id
1 'polypeptide(L)'
;MTSFRVYRERTSASPVESRRVDLFEHFIEPFQSRTCDPGELEWKHVSCKRSCPARRQCQDMEHLPEIGERITNKLAPPDGRAIRHWIGHDAFEHWRNLQSWIEASYPGMFEPDWIYGGKRRGWSLRYKKTRALCTLLPAYRQFSVLVVLGRAEREKFDERRYSWSPKLVKLYDEARAYPDGKWVTIEISSADDWREVTELIGMKRPPVEKPAKSVSSRGIHRS
;
A
#
# COMPACT_ATOMS: atom_id res chain seq x y z
N MET A 1 -33.89 19.75 47.37
CA MET A 1 -32.82 20.57 47.98
C MET A 1 -31.48 20.10 47.40
N THR A 2 -31.12 20.62 46.22
CA THR A 2 -30.00 21.57 45.99
C THR A 2 -28.64 20.89 46.28
N SER A 3 -27.78 20.59 45.30
CA SER A 3 -27.07 21.60 44.53
C SER A 3 -26.36 21.01 43.31
N PHE A 4 -26.54 21.63 42.15
CA PHE A 4 -25.80 21.43 40.91
C PHE A 4 -24.50 22.26 40.96
N ARG A 5 -23.35 21.68 40.63
CA ARG A 5 -22.13 22.45 40.31
C ARG A 5 -21.91 22.48 38.81
N VAL A 6 -22.28 23.62 38.24
CA VAL A 6 -21.85 24.11 36.93
C VAL A 6 -20.37 24.49 37.03
N TYR A 7 -19.52 23.99 36.13
CA TYR A 7 -18.21 24.58 35.88
C TYR A 7 -18.19 25.16 34.46
N ARG A 8 -17.89 26.46 34.44
CA ARG A 8 -17.96 27.38 33.31
C ARG A 8 -16.59 27.44 32.62
N GLU A 9 -16.64 27.50 31.30
CA GLU A 9 -15.51 27.74 30.40
C GLU A 9 -14.69 28.97 30.78
N ARG A 10 -13.38 28.93 30.49
CA ARG A 10 -12.56 30.14 30.43
C ARG A 10 -11.79 30.17 29.11
N THR A 11 -12.41 30.84 28.14
CA THR A 11 -11.81 31.44 26.97
C THR A 11 -10.75 32.46 27.40
N SER A 12 -9.54 32.39 26.84
CA SER A 12 -8.61 33.51 26.80
C SER A 12 -8.08 33.65 25.38
N ALA A 13 -8.58 34.67 24.69
CA ALA A 13 -8.06 35.18 23.44
C ALA A 13 -7.53 36.60 23.66
N SER A 14 -6.44 36.94 22.94
CA SER A 14 -6.02 38.27 22.42
C SER A 14 -4.48 38.42 22.47
N PRO A 15 -3.87 39.39 21.78
CA PRO A 15 -4.04 39.78 20.36
C PRO A 15 -2.70 40.12 19.63
N VAL A 16 -2.73 40.10 18.27
CA VAL A 16 -2.13 41.07 17.29
C VAL A 16 -0.59 41.30 17.35
N GLU A 17 0.24 41.16 16.30
CA GLU A 17 0.36 42.02 15.11
C GLU A 17 1.43 41.41 14.15
N SER A 18 1.12 41.08 12.89
CA SER A 18 1.36 41.83 11.64
C SER A 18 2.81 42.07 11.16
N ARG A 19 2.97 41.86 9.85
CA ARG A 19 3.98 42.36 8.88
C ARG A 19 5.25 41.53 8.67
N ARG A 20 5.27 40.77 7.57
CA ARG A 20 5.94 41.17 6.32
C ARG A 20 5.54 40.22 5.19
N VAL A 21 4.72 40.74 4.29
CA VAL A 21 4.79 40.36 2.88
C VAL A 21 6.05 41.00 2.34
N ASP A 22 6.85 40.25 1.57
CA ASP A 22 7.54 40.74 0.38
C ASP A 22 8.35 39.60 -0.27
N LEU A 23 8.00 39.37 -1.54
CA LEU A 23 8.84 38.93 -2.66
C LEU A 23 9.77 37.72 -2.47
N PHE A 24 9.42 36.60 -3.09
CA PHE A 24 10.37 35.87 -3.95
C PHE A 24 9.59 35.15 -5.06
N GLU A 25 9.20 35.97 -6.03
CA GLU A 25 8.86 35.54 -7.37
C GLU A 25 10.16 35.57 -8.21
N HIS A 26 10.26 34.70 -9.21
CA HIS A 26 11.29 34.65 -10.26
C HIS A 26 12.56 33.84 -9.97
N PHE A 27 12.56 32.57 -10.40
CA PHE A 27 13.62 32.03 -11.28
C PHE A 27 13.11 30.76 -11.98
N ILE A 28 12.26 30.93 -13.01
CA ILE A 28 12.09 29.93 -14.07
C ILE A 28 12.98 30.38 -15.21
N GLU A 29 14.10 29.70 -15.42
CA GLU A 29 14.91 29.90 -16.61
C GLU A 29 14.20 29.30 -17.84
N PRO A 30 14.04 30.07 -18.93
CA PRO A 30 13.46 29.57 -20.16
C PRO A 30 14.50 28.76 -20.95
N PHE A 31 14.16 27.49 -21.22
CA PHE A 31 14.81 26.66 -22.23
C PHE A 31 14.66 27.33 -23.60
N GLN A 32 15.77 27.89 -24.09
CA GLN A 32 15.86 28.56 -25.37
C GLN A 32 15.55 27.58 -26.52
N SER A 33 14.36 27.70 -27.08
CA SER A 33 14.02 27.17 -28.40
C SER A 33 14.80 27.97 -29.46
N ARG A 34 15.67 27.27 -30.18
CA ARG A 34 16.28 27.78 -31.41
C ARG A 34 15.17 28.11 -32.41
N THR A 35 15.03 29.38 -32.73
CA THR A 35 14.27 29.88 -33.89
C THR A 35 15.07 29.59 -35.15
N CYS A 36 14.50 28.83 -36.09
CA CYS A 36 14.99 28.76 -37.45
C CYS A 36 14.49 29.98 -38.23
N ASP A 37 15.40 30.63 -38.95
CA ASP A 37 15.18 31.75 -39.87
C ASP A 37 14.15 31.42 -40.97
N PRO A 38 13.27 32.35 -41.34
CA PRO A 38 12.42 32.24 -42.53
C PRO A 38 13.15 32.84 -43.75
N GLY A 39 13.93 32.01 -44.44
CA GLY A 39 14.55 32.32 -45.73
C GLY A 39 13.89 31.55 -46.87
N GLU A 40 12.89 32.18 -47.48
CA GLU A 40 12.52 32.14 -48.90
C GLU A 40 13.26 31.11 -49.79
N LEU A 41 12.62 29.98 -50.10
CA LEU A 41 12.84 29.25 -51.36
C LEU A 41 11.53 28.63 -51.85
N GLU A 42 11.06 29.24 -52.93
CA GLU A 42 10.06 28.83 -53.92
C GLU A 42 9.99 27.31 -54.15
N TRP A 43 8.85 26.68 -53.82
CA TRP A 43 8.52 25.33 -54.29
C TRP A 43 7.23 25.35 -55.09
N LYS A 44 7.42 25.21 -56.40
CA LYS A 44 6.38 25.01 -57.41
C LYS A 44 5.47 23.84 -57.01
N HIS A 45 4.18 24.02 -57.26
CA HIS A 45 3.14 23.01 -57.15
C HIS A 45 3.57 21.67 -57.76
N VAL A 46 3.87 20.69 -56.91
CA VAL A 46 3.88 19.27 -57.30
C VAL A 46 2.71 18.61 -56.60
N SER A 47 1.65 18.38 -57.37
CA SER A 47 0.51 17.57 -57.00
C SER A 47 0.98 16.14 -56.70
N CYS A 48 1.09 15.78 -55.41
CA CYS A 48 1.38 14.40 -55.03
C CYS A 48 0.07 13.61 -54.92
N LYS A 49 -0.42 13.14 -56.07
CA LYS A 49 -1.33 11.99 -56.13
C LYS A 49 -0.48 10.73 -55.96
N ARG A 50 -0.35 10.21 -54.74
CA ARG A 50 0.00 8.80 -54.48
C ARG A 50 -0.46 8.40 -53.07
N SER A 51 -1.38 7.45 -53.05
CA SER A 51 -1.97 6.80 -51.89
C SER A 51 -0.92 6.35 -50.87
N CYS A 52 -1.01 6.84 -49.63
CA CYS A 52 -0.32 6.28 -48.47
C CYS A 52 -1.33 5.47 -47.63
N PRO A 53 -1.17 4.14 -47.48
CA PRO A 53 -1.95 3.35 -46.54
C PRO A 53 -1.24 3.36 -45.18
N ALA A 54 -1.23 4.51 -44.51
CA ALA A 54 -0.65 4.63 -43.17
C ALA A 54 -1.51 5.55 -42.30
N ARG A 55 -2.70 5.04 -41.95
CA ARG A 55 -3.53 5.57 -40.86
C ARG A 55 -4.01 4.41 -39.99
N ARG A 56 -3.07 3.66 -39.44
CA ARG A 56 -3.30 2.78 -38.30
C ARG A 56 -2.10 2.86 -37.38
N GLN A 57 -2.10 3.88 -36.53
CA GLN A 57 -1.64 3.85 -35.13
C GLN A 57 -1.55 5.29 -34.62
N CYS A 58 -2.22 5.53 -33.49
CA CYS A 58 -1.90 6.48 -32.41
C CYS A 58 -3.19 6.70 -31.60
N GLN A 59 -3.67 5.63 -30.98
CA GLN A 59 -4.52 5.72 -29.79
C GLN A 59 -4.02 4.67 -28.80
N ASP A 60 -2.75 4.77 -28.41
CA ASP A 60 -2.40 4.41 -27.04
C ASP A 60 -2.94 5.56 -26.19
N MET A 61 -4.22 5.47 -25.86
CA MET A 61 -4.78 6.24 -24.75
C MET A 61 -3.97 5.79 -23.54
N GLU A 62 -3.10 6.64 -23.02
CA GLU A 62 -2.54 6.49 -21.68
C GLU A 62 -3.71 6.54 -20.69
N HIS A 63 -4.37 5.40 -20.52
CA HIS A 63 -5.32 5.21 -19.45
C HIS A 63 -4.47 5.09 -18.19
N LEU A 64 -4.37 6.20 -17.46
CA LEU A 64 -3.74 6.20 -16.15
C LEU A 64 -4.51 5.20 -15.27
N PRO A 65 -3.81 4.25 -14.64
CA PRO A 65 -4.47 3.23 -13.85
C PRO A 65 -5.23 3.85 -12.67
N GLU A 66 -6.35 3.23 -12.32
CA GLU A 66 -7.17 3.65 -11.18
C GLU A 66 -6.59 3.09 -9.86
N ILE A 67 -6.79 3.81 -8.74
CA ILE A 67 -6.35 3.32 -7.43
C ILE A 67 -7.00 1.96 -7.16
N GLY A 68 -6.19 0.99 -6.76
CA GLY A 68 -6.66 -0.40 -6.56
C GLY A 68 -6.49 -1.32 -7.77
N GLU A 69 -6.06 -0.81 -8.93
CA GLU A 69 -5.88 -1.62 -10.13
C GLU A 69 -4.74 -2.65 -9.96
N ARG A 70 -4.98 -3.88 -10.39
CA ARG A 70 -4.04 -5.01 -10.23
C ARG A 70 -2.97 -5.00 -11.32
N ILE A 71 -1.79 -5.51 -11.00
CA ILE A 71 -0.74 -5.76 -12.01
C ILE A 71 -1.17 -6.96 -12.86
N THR A 72 -1.67 -6.71 -14.08
CA THR A 72 -2.21 -7.75 -14.96
C THR A 72 -1.29 -8.18 -16.09
N ASN A 73 -0.13 -7.52 -16.25
CA ASN A 73 0.84 -7.88 -17.27
C ASN A 73 1.40 -9.29 -17.02
N LYS A 74 1.03 -10.26 -17.87
CA LYS A 74 1.38 -11.68 -17.70
C LYS A 74 2.81 -12.04 -18.12
N LEU A 75 3.57 -11.11 -18.71
CA LEU A 75 4.87 -11.42 -19.32
C LEU A 75 5.90 -11.96 -18.32
N ALA A 76 5.95 -11.37 -17.13
CA ALA A 76 6.83 -11.81 -16.04
C ALA A 76 6.26 -11.38 -14.68
N PRO A 77 6.63 -12.08 -13.58
CA PRO A 77 6.39 -11.59 -12.24
C PRO A 77 7.03 -10.20 -12.05
N PRO A 78 6.38 -9.28 -11.32
CA PRO A 78 6.93 -7.95 -11.10
C PRO A 78 8.15 -8.03 -10.18
N ASP A 79 9.21 -7.32 -10.55
CA ASP A 79 10.38 -7.16 -9.68
C ASP A 79 10.10 -6.12 -8.56
N GLY A 80 11.02 -6.01 -7.60
CA GLY A 80 10.84 -5.07 -6.48
C GLY A 80 10.73 -3.60 -6.92
N ARG A 81 11.35 -3.21 -8.05
CA ARG A 81 11.27 -1.85 -8.57
C ARG A 81 9.90 -1.59 -9.20
N ALA A 82 9.39 -2.51 -9.99
CA ALA A 82 8.06 -2.45 -10.61
C ALA A 82 6.98 -2.36 -9.53
N ILE A 83 7.09 -3.16 -8.46
CA ILE A 83 6.16 -3.09 -7.32
C ILE A 83 6.22 -1.70 -6.69
N ARG A 84 7.42 -1.17 -6.36
CA ARG A 84 7.57 0.16 -5.75
C ARG A 84 6.94 1.27 -6.60
N HIS A 85 7.14 1.24 -7.92
CA HIS A 85 6.53 2.23 -8.82
C HIS A 85 5.01 2.08 -8.92
N TRP A 86 4.50 0.84 -8.90
CA TRP A 86 3.07 0.56 -9.03
C TRP A 86 2.28 0.90 -7.76
N ILE A 87 2.71 0.40 -6.60
CA ILE A 87 1.98 0.58 -5.34
C ILE A 87 2.26 1.92 -4.67
N GLY A 88 3.30 2.64 -5.11
CA GLY A 88 3.71 3.91 -4.52
C GLY A 88 4.66 3.74 -3.33
N HIS A 89 5.26 4.85 -2.91
CA HIS A 89 6.31 4.87 -1.88
C HIS A 89 5.83 4.34 -0.53
N ASP A 90 4.75 4.91 0.01
CA ASP A 90 4.29 4.63 1.38
C ASP A 90 3.75 3.19 1.50
N ALA A 91 2.97 2.74 0.51
CA ALA A 91 2.51 1.36 0.46
C ALA A 91 3.68 0.36 0.29
N PHE A 92 4.76 0.77 -0.38
CA PHE A 92 5.97 -0.05 -0.52
C PHE A 92 6.76 -0.19 0.78
N GLU A 93 6.74 0.82 1.65
CA GLU A 93 7.29 0.68 3.00
C GLU A 93 6.55 -0.39 3.79
N HIS A 94 5.20 -0.36 3.79
CA HIS A 94 4.39 -1.40 4.41
C HIS A 94 4.63 -2.78 3.80
N TRP A 95 4.74 -2.86 2.48
CA TRP A 95 5.09 -4.09 1.76
C TRP A 95 6.40 -4.68 2.29
N ARG A 96 7.49 -3.89 2.30
CA ARG A 96 8.80 -4.34 2.77
C ARG A 96 8.79 -4.70 4.25
N ASN A 97 8.15 -3.88 5.08
CA ASN A 97 8.04 -4.12 6.52
C ASN A 97 7.35 -5.45 6.81
N LEU A 98 6.28 -5.78 6.07
CA LEU A 98 5.62 -7.07 6.22
C LEU A 98 6.50 -8.23 5.75
N GLN A 99 7.21 -8.11 4.62
CA GLN A 99 8.16 -9.14 4.19
C GLN A 99 9.25 -9.38 5.24
N SER A 100 9.86 -8.32 5.76
CA SER A 100 10.89 -8.41 6.80
C SER A 100 10.35 -8.98 8.11
N TRP A 101 9.10 -8.65 8.47
CA TRP A 101 8.45 -9.22 9.64
C TRP A 101 8.18 -10.72 9.48
N ILE A 102 7.73 -11.18 8.31
CA ILE A 102 7.52 -12.60 8.02
C ILE A 102 8.85 -13.36 8.10
N GLU A 103 9.90 -12.86 7.46
CA GLU A 103 11.22 -13.50 7.47
C GLU A 103 11.79 -13.56 8.90
N ALA A 104 11.66 -12.48 9.67
CA ALA A 104 12.12 -12.45 11.06
C ALA A 104 11.29 -13.34 11.99
N SER A 105 10.00 -13.50 11.72
CA SER A 105 9.07 -14.30 12.54
C SER A 105 9.14 -15.79 12.22
N TYR A 106 9.53 -16.13 10.98
CA TYR A 106 9.54 -17.50 10.47
C TYR A 106 10.78 -17.74 9.58
N PRO A 107 12.00 -17.63 10.14
CA PRO A 107 13.24 -17.67 9.37
C PRO A 107 13.36 -18.96 8.57
N GLY A 108 13.60 -18.84 7.26
CA GLY A 108 13.77 -19.99 6.34
C GLY A 108 12.55 -20.91 6.22
N MET A 109 11.36 -20.49 6.69
CA MET A 109 10.16 -21.34 6.66
C MET A 109 9.35 -21.20 5.37
N PHE A 110 9.41 -20.03 4.73
CA PHE A 110 8.59 -19.70 3.57
C PHE A 110 9.47 -19.34 2.39
N GLU A 111 9.18 -19.96 1.26
CA GLU A 111 9.65 -19.49 -0.05
C GLU A 111 8.48 -18.75 -0.70
N PRO A 112 8.53 -17.42 -0.82
CA PRO A 112 7.44 -16.65 -1.39
C PRO A 112 7.27 -16.95 -2.88
N ASP A 113 6.04 -17.25 -3.29
CA ASP A 113 5.70 -17.71 -4.64
C ASP A 113 4.82 -16.68 -5.36
N TRP A 114 5.20 -16.29 -6.57
CA TRP A 114 4.41 -15.37 -7.39
C TRP A 114 3.31 -16.13 -8.11
N ILE A 115 2.07 -15.82 -7.76
CA ILE A 115 0.89 -16.38 -8.41
C ILE A 115 0.23 -15.33 -9.31
N TYR A 116 -0.18 -15.76 -10.50
CA TYR A 116 -0.97 -14.92 -11.41
C TYR A 116 -2.44 -15.37 -11.38
N GLY A 117 -3.30 -14.55 -10.78
CA GLY A 117 -4.73 -14.83 -10.63
C GLY A 117 -5.60 -14.40 -11.82
N GLY A 118 -5.01 -14.16 -12.99
CA GLY A 118 -5.72 -13.69 -14.18
C GLY A 118 -6.01 -12.19 -14.16
N LYS A 119 -6.72 -11.70 -15.19
CA LYS A 119 -6.97 -10.25 -15.40
C LYS A 119 -7.67 -9.56 -14.23
N ARG A 120 -8.46 -10.28 -13.43
CA ARG A 120 -9.20 -9.69 -12.29
C ARG A 120 -8.39 -9.59 -11.01
N ARG A 121 -7.39 -10.46 -10.82
CA ARG A 121 -6.63 -10.56 -9.56
C ARG A 121 -5.16 -10.17 -9.71
N GLY A 122 -4.63 -10.25 -10.93
CA GLY A 122 -3.26 -9.89 -11.27
C GLY A 122 -2.23 -10.77 -10.57
N TRP A 123 -1.02 -10.24 -10.47
CA TRP A 123 0.07 -10.83 -9.70
C TRP A 123 -0.16 -10.68 -8.20
N SER A 124 0.24 -11.70 -7.45
CA SER A 124 0.18 -11.72 -5.99
C SER A 124 1.32 -12.55 -5.43
N LEU A 125 1.88 -12.15 -4.29
CA LEU A 125 2.99 -12.86 -3.66
C LEU A 125 2.46 -13.70 -2.50
N ARG A 126 2.50 -15.02 -2.65
CA ARG A 126 1.88 -15.98 -1.71
C ARG A 126 2.92 -16.57 -0.77
N TYR A 127 2.63 -16.56 0.52
CA TYR A 127 3.40 -17.27 1.54
C TYR A 127 2.65 -18.55 1.95
N LYS A 128 3.21 -19.71 1.59
CA LYS A 128 2.61 -21.02 1.87
C LYS A 128 3.69 -22.02 2.25
N LYS A 129 3.40 -22.83 3.28
CA LYS A 129 4.14 -24.07 3.58
C LYS A 129 3.25 -25.27 3.25
N THR A 130 2.45 -25.71 4.22
CA THR A 130 1.36 -26.69 4.00
C THR A 130 0.04 -25.98 3.69
N ARG A 131 -0.33 -25.02 4.55
CA ARG A 131 -1.46 -24.11 4.37
C ARG A 131 -1.00 -22.67 4.12
N ALA A 132 -1.78 -21.92 3.35
CA ALA A 132 -1.51 -20.53 3.01
C ALA A 132 -1.50 -19.67 4.28
N LEU A 133 -0.39 -18.98 4.55
CA LEU A 133 -0.25 -18.05 5.67
C LEU A 133 -0.99 -16.75 5.34
N CYS A 134 -0.49 -16.06 4.33
CA CYS A 134 -1.05 -14.84 3.77
C CYS A 134 -0.62 -14.69 2.30
N THR A 135 -1.31 -13.81 1.58
CA THR A 135 -0.96 -13.43 0.22
C THR A 135 -0.91 -11.91 0.13
N LEU A 136 0.21 -11.37 -0.33
CA LEU A 136 0.41 -9.95 -0.53
C LEU A 136 -0.09 -9.57 -1.92
N LEU A 137 -0.96 -8.57 -1.97
CA LEU A 137 -1.68 -8.15 -3.16
C LEU A 137 -1.25 -6.72 -3.52
N PRO A 138 -0.30 -6.55 -4.46
CA PRO A 138 0.03 -5.23 -4.98
C PRO A 138 -1.14 -4.70 -5.83
N ALA A 139 -1.46 -3.42 -5.65
CA ALA A 139 -2.44 -2.70 -6.44
C ALA A 139 -1.97 -1.25 -6.68
N TYR A 140 -2.49 -0.58 -7.69
CA TYR A 140 -2.00 0.75 -8.03
C TYR A 140 -2.26 1.71 -6.88
N ARG A 141 -1.19 2.33 -6.38
CA ARG A 141 -1.17 3.20 -5.18
C ARG A 141 -1.73 2.56 -3.90
N GLN A 142 -1.80 1.23 -3.84
CA GLN A 142 -2.45 0.52 -2.73
C GLN A 142 -1.77 -0.82 -2.44
N PHE A 143 -1.72 -1.17 -1.16
CA PHE A 143 -1.25 -2.48 -0.71
C PHE A 143 -2.32 -3.18 0.12
N SER A 144 -2.56 -4.45 -0.16
CA SER A 144 -3.48 -5.27 0.63
C SER A 144 -2.92 -6.65 0.92
N VAL A 145 -3.34 -7.23 2.03
CA VAL A 145 -2.96 -8.56 2.47
C VAL A 145 -4.21 -9.41 2.59
N LEU A 146 -4.19 -10.57 1.95
CA LEU A 146 -5.20 -11.60 2.07
C LEU A 146 -4.76 -12.62 3.12
N VAL A 147 -5.59 -12.82 4.15
CA VAL A 147 -5.42 -13.84 5.18
C VAL A 147 -6.56 -14.84 5.08
N VAL A 148 -6.21 -16.13 5.09
CA VAL A 148 -7.20 -17.22 5.07
C VAL A 148 -7.40 -17.74 6.49
N LEU A 149 -8.59 -17.54 7.04
CA LEU A 149 -8.96 -17.97 8.39
C LEU A 149 -9.73 -19.29 8.34
N GLY A 150 -9.17 -20.35 8.93
CA GLY A 150 -9.82 -21.65 9.04
C GLY A 150 -10.88 -21.66 10.15
N ARG A 151 -11.35 -22.85 10.55
CA ARG A 151 -12.35 -22.94 11.62
C ARG A 151 -11.82 -22.43 12.97
N ALA A 152 -10.67 -22.94 13.40
CA ALA A 152 -10.08 -22.56 14.69
C ALA A 152 -9.68 -21.07 14.73
N GLU A 153 -9.20 -20.51 13.62
CA GLU A 153 -8.86 -19.09 13.57
C GLU A 153 -10.10 -18.19 13.59
N ARG A 154 -11.23 -18.64 13.02
CA ARG A 154 -12.50 -17.92 13.09
C ARG A 154 -13.09 -17.91 14.49
N GLU A 155 -13.05 -19.05 15.20
CA GLU A 155 -13.48 -19.13 16.59
C GLU A 155 -12.68 -18.13 17.47
N LYS A 156 -11.35 -18.08 17.32
CA LYS A 156 -10.48 -17.09 17.99
C LYS A 156 -10.74 -15.64 17.58
N PHE A 157 -11.14 -15.41 16.33
CA PHE A 157 -11.50 -14.08 15.84
C PHE A 157 -12.80 -13.61 16.50
N ASP A 158 -13.80 -14.49 16.56
CA ASP A 158 -15.12 -14.21 17.11
C ASP A 158 -15.07 -14.02 18.64
N GLU A 159 -14.21 -14.75 19.36
CA GLU A 159 -13.94 -14.51 20.80
C GLU A 159 -13.43 -13.09 21.08
N ARG A 160 -12.62 -12.54 20.17
CA ARG A 160 -12.04 -11.19 20.27
C ARG A 160 -12.77 -10.16 19.43
N ARG A 161 -13.99 -10.46 18.97
CA ARG A 161 -14.74 -9.65 18.00
C ARG A 161 -14.83 -8.17 18.40
N TYR A 162 -15.06 -7.91 19.68
CA TYR A 162 -15.19 -6.55 20.22
C TYR A 162 -13.86 -5.81 20.44
N SER A 163 -12.73 -6.48 20.32
CA SER A 163 -11.39 -5.89 20.41
C SER A 163 -10.83 -5.46 19.05
N TRP A 164 -11.40 -5.98 17.96
CA TRP A 164 -11.01 -5.60 16.59
C TRP A 164 -11.61 -4.26 16.18
N SER A 165 -10.96 -3.58 15.23
CA SER A 165 -11.53 -2.37 14.64
C SER A 165 -12.85 -2.67 13.92
N PRO A 166 -13.79 -1.70 13.89
CA PRO A 166 -15.02 -1.85 13.12
C PRO A 166 -14.76 -2.11 11.63
N LYS A 167 -13.66 -1.55 11.09
CA LYS A 167 -13.21 -1.77 9.71
C LYS A 167 -12.89 -3.24 9.48
N LEU A 168 -12.09 -3.86 10.35
CA LEU A 168 -11.72 -5.26 10.21
C LEU A 168 -12.92 -6.19 10.41
N VAL A 169 -13.78 -5.91 11.40
CA VAL A 169 -14.99 -6.71 11.64
C VAL A 169 -15.89 -6.69 10.40
N LYS A 170 -16.10 -5.52 9.78
CA LYS A 170 -16.87 -5.41 8.54
C LYS A 170 -16.24 -6.22 7.40
N LEU A 171 -14.93 -6.10 7.19
CA LEU A 171 -14.21 -6.89 6.19
C LEU A 171 -14.33 -8.40 6.44
N TYR A 172 -14.25 -8.81 7.71
CA TYR A 172 -14.45 -10.19 8.09
C TYR A 172 -15.87 -10.65 7.79
N ASP A 173 -16.90 -9.87 8.10
CA ASP A 173 -18.30 -10.25 7.87
C ASP A 173 -18.61 -10.40 6.38
N GLU A 174 -18.16 -9.45 5.56
CA GLU A 174 -18.33 -9.44 4.10
C GLU A 174 -17.44 -10.46 3.37
N ALA A 175 -16.39 -10.97 4.03
CA ALA A 175 -15.46 -11.91 3.43
C ALA A 175 -16.13 -13.22 3.00
N ARG A 176 -15.73 -13.72 1.83
CA ARG A 176 -16.25 -14.98 1.30
C ARG A 176 -15.68 -16.17 2.07
N ALA A 177 -16.57 -17.05 2.50
CA ALA A 177 -16.23 -18.35 3.04
C ALA A 177 -16.06 -19.37 1.91
N TYR A 178 -14.93 -20.08 1.93
CA TYR A 178 -14.60 -21.18 1.03
C TYR A 178 -14.34 -22.45 1.86
N PRO A 179 -14.29 -23.64 1.22
CA PRO A 179 -14.01 -24.90 1.93
C PRO A 179 -12.68 -24.90 2.71
N ASP A 180 -11.70 -24.10 2.28
CA ASP A 180 -10.38 -23.98 2.91
C ASP A 180 -10.32 -22.91 4.01
N GLY A 181 -11.32 -22.04 4.10
CA GLY A 181 -11.42 -20.98 5.11
C GLY A 181 -12.17 -19.74 4.62
N LYS A 182 -12.28 -18.73 5.49
CA LYS A 182 -12.80 -17.41 5.16
C LYS A 182 -11.65 -16.50 4.73
N TRP A 183 -11.80 -15.87 3.57
CA TRP A 183 -10.75 -15.12 2.89
C TRP A 183 -10.91 -13.64 3.17
N VAL A 184 -10.15 -13.10 4.12
CA VAL A 184 -10.24 -11.71 4.55
C VAL A 184 -9.12 -10.90 3.90
N THR A 185 -9.49 -9.88 3.13
CA THR A 185 -8.52 -8.96 2.49
C THR A 185 -8.50 -7.65 3.24
N ILE A 186 -7.32 -7.23 3.68
CA ILE A 186 -7.12 -6.05 4.50
C ILE A 186 -6.18 -5.11 3.75
N GLU A 187 -6.64 -3.89 3.52
CA GLU A 187 -5.80 -2.82 2.98
C GLU A 187 -4.94 -2.23 4.11
N ILE A 188 -3.64 -2.11 3.86
CA ILE A 188 -2.68 -1.56 4.82
C ILE A 188 -2.35 -0.13 4.40
N SER A 189 -2.91 0.81 5.14
CA SER A 189 -2.59 2.25 5.01
C SER A 189 -2.25 2.91 6.35
N SER A 190 -2.39 2.18 7.46
CA SER A 190 -2.10 2.68 8.81
C SER A 190 -1.35 1.65 9.67
N ALA A 191 -0.79 2.13 10.78
CA ALA A 191 -0.17 1.27 11.79
C ALA A 191 -1.18 0.32 12.46
N ASP A 192 -2.44 0.73 12.57
CA ASP A 192 -3.52 -0.11 13.11
C ASP A 192 -3.82 -1.29 12.19
N ASP A 193 -3.95 -1.04 10.88
CA ASP A 193 -4.14 -2.11 9.89
C ASP A 193 -2.97 -3.10 9.92
N TRP A 194 -1.75 -2.58 10.08
CA TRP A 194 -0.55 -3.42 10.18
C TRP A 194 -0.59 -4.32 11.42
N ARG A 195 -0.90 -3.74 12.60
CA ARG A 195 -1.04 -4.51 13.85
C ARG A 195 -2.07 -5.62 13.68
N GLU A 196 -3.26 -5.27 13.19
CA GLU A 196 -4.35 -6.22 12.99
C GLU A 196 -3.95 -7.37 12.04
N VAL A 197 -3.31 -7.07 10.92
CA VAL A 197 -2.80 -8.09 10.00
C VAL A 197 -1.79 -9.01 10.68
N THR A 198 -0.84 -8.47 11.45
CA THR A 198 0.16 -9.30 12.14
C THR A 198 -0.46 -10.15 13.24
N GLU A 199 -1.46 -9.67 13.96
CA GLU A 199 -2.20 -10.46 14.95
C GLU A 199 -3.01 -11.58 14.29
N LEU A 200 -3.66 -11.31 13.15
CA LEU A 200 -4.37 -12.34 12.39
C LEU A 200 -3.41 -13.44 11.88
N ILE A 201 -2.23 -13.05 11.39
CA ILE A 201 -1.20 -14.01 10.99
C ILE A 201 -0.68 -14.77 12.23
N GLY A 202 -0.47 -14.08 13.35
CA GLY A 202 -0.03 -14.65 14.62
C GLY A 202 -1.01 -15.67 15.20
N MET A 203 -2.32 -15.48 15.01
CA MET A 203 -3.34 -16.47 15.39
C MET A 203 -3.18 -17.79 14.64
N LYS A 204 -2.80 -17.70 13.36
CA LYS A 204 -2.66 -18.84 12.46
C LYS A 204 -1.39 -19.61 12.75
N ARG A 205 -0.30 -18.89 13.00
CA ARG A 205 0.97 -19.43 13.47
C ARG A 205 1.56 -18.42 14.44
N PRO A 206 1.83 -18.80 15.69
CA PRO A 206 2.58 -17.92 16.58
C PRO A 206 3.96 -17.63 15.98
N PRO A 207 4.39 -16.35 15.91
CA PRO A 207 5.73 -16.02 15.47
C PRO A 207 6.76 -16.60 16.45
N VAL A 208 7.95 -16.94 15.97
CA VAL A 208 9.04 -17.31 16.88
C VAL A 208 9.35 -16.07 17.72
N GLU A 209 9.21 -16.19 19.04
CA GLU A 209 9.61 -15.11 19.93
C GLU A 209 11.10 -14.85 19.73
N LYS A 210 11.46 -13.60 19.38
CA LYS A 210 12.85 -13.18 19.59
C LYS A 210 13.09 -13.30 21.09
N PRO A 211 14.17 -13.95 21.56
CA PRO A 211 14.48 -13.93 22.98
C PRO A 211 14.59 -12.45 23.37
N ALA A 212 13.67 -12.01 24.23
CA ALA A 212 13.71 -10.66 24.76
C ALA A 212 15.11 -10.45 25.34
N LYS A 213 15.80 -9.37 24.94
CA LYS A 213 17.04 -8.99 25.59
C LYS A 213 16.71 -8.80 27.07
N SER A 214 17.05 -9.78 27.90
CA SER A 214 16.98 -9.65 29.34
C SER A 214 17.97 -8.55 29.72
N VAL A 215 17.44 -7.38 30.08
CA VAL A 215 18.23 -6.39 30.79
C VAL A 215 18.61 -7.03 32.12
N SER A 216 19.83 -7.56 32.18
CA SER A 216 20.44 -8.06 33.41
C SER A 216 20.71 -6.85 34.30
N SER A 217 19.74 -6.50 35.12
CA SER A 217 19.93 -5.64 36.28
C SER A 217 20.73 -6.41 37.34
N ARG A 218 22.04 -6.57 37.12
CA ARG A 218 22.95 -6.97 38.19
C ARG A 218 23.41 -5.75 38.97
N GLY A 219 22.65 -5.48 40.03
CA GLY A 219 23.17 -5.37 41.39
C GLY A 219 24.27 -4.34 41.63
N ILE A 220 23.84 -3.21 42.18
CA ILE A 220 24.62 -2.39 43.10
C ILE A 220 25.18 -3.30 44.20
N HIS A 221 26.50 -3.39 44.31
CA HIS A 221 27.14 -3.85 45.54
C HIS A 221 27.99 -2.71 46.11
N ARG A 222 27.48 -2.13 47.20
CA ARG A 222 28.28 -1.41 48.18
C ARG A 222 29.29 -2.39 48.80
N SER A 223 30.55 -1.98 48.89
CA SER A 223 31.46 -2.19 50.03
C SER A 223 32.67 -1.28 49.81
#